data_AF-A0A349G681-F1
#
_entry.id   AF-A0A349G681-F1
#
_cell.length_a   1.000
_cell.length_b   1.000
_cell.length_c   1.000
_cell.angle_alpha   90.00
_cell.angle_beta   90.00
_cell.angle_gamma   90.00
#
_symmetry.space_group_name_H-M   'P 1'
#
loop_
_entity.id
_entity.type
_entity.pdbx_description
1 polymer ?
#
loop_
_entity_poly.entity_id
_entity_poly.type
_entity_poly.pdbx_seq_one_letter_code
_entity_poly.pdbx_strand_id
1 'polypeptide(L)'
;MTQTGQFPTLDRANELMSEIIDEIPSAFFDDLHGGILLSPDKKMHRDSQVNRPLYIMGEYVRDVLGNQIKIYYGSFECIYPNTTETKLRELLKKTLLHEFTHHLEYKAGLKDLEVKDAEDLKRYRSKKR
;
A
#
# COMPACT_ATOMS: atom_id res chain seq x y z
N MET A 1 7.79 -21.30 25.90
CA MET A 1 7.39 -21.58 24.51
C MET A 1 7.67 -20.32 23.71
N THR A 2 8.80 -20.25 23.02
CA THR A 2 9.15 -19.12 22.14
C THR A 2 8.27 -19.22 20.89
N GLN A 3 7.27 -18.35 20.74
CA GLN A 3 6.62 -18.16 19.45
C GLN A 3 7.70 -17.71 18.46
N THR A 4 8.10 -18.60 17.56
CA THR A 4 8.70 -18.20 16.29
C THR A 4 7.65 -17.35 15.58
N GLY A 5 7.81 -16.03 15.63
CA GLY A 5 6.85 -15.07 15.09
C GLY A 5 6.76 -15.21 13.57
N GLN A 6 5.82 -16.03 13.11
CA GLN A 6 5.46 -16.10 11.70
C GLN A 6 4.69 -14.83 11.33
N PHE A 7 5.00 -14.28 10.15
CA PHE A 7 4.25 -13.15 9.60
C PHE A 7 2.74 -13.47 9.57
N PRO A 8 1.84 -12.52 9.92
CA PRO A 8 0.40 -12.78 9.99
C PRO A 8 -0.12 -13.27 8.65
N THR A 9 -1.03 -14.26 8.64
CA THR A 9 -1.53 -14.88 7.40
C THR A 9 -2.34 -13.90 6.54
N LEU A 10 -2.52 -14.23 5.26
CA LEU A 10 -3.36 -13.46 4.34
C LEU A 10 -4.81 -13.36 4.84
N ASP A 11 -5.36 -14.42 5.44
CA ASP A 11 -6.72 -14.39 6.00
C ASP A 11 -6.82 -13.37 7.13
N ARG A 12 -5.85 -13.36 8.06
CA ARG A 12 -5.78 -12.33 9.12
C ARG A 12 -5.58 -10.94 8.53
N ALA A 13 -4.78 -10.80 7.48
CA ALA A 13 -4.61 -9.51 6.80
C ALA A 13 -5.91 -9.00 6.14
N ASN A 14 -6.76 -9.89 5.60
CA ASN A 14 -8.08 -9.53 5.08
C ASN A 14 -9.05 -9.08 6.17
N GLU A 15 -9.04 -9.75 7.32
CA GLU A 15 -9.83 -9.35 8.49
C GLU A 15 -9.40 -7.96 8.98
N LEU A 16 -8.09 -7.75 9.17
CA LEU A 16 -7.55 -6.44 9.51
C LEU A 16 -7.91 -5.36 8.49
N MET A 17 -7.86 -5.69 7.19
CA MET A 17 -8.20 -4.75 6.14
C MET A 17 -9.67 -4.35 6.19
N SER A 18 -10.56 -5.30 6.48
CA SER A 18 -11.99 -5.06 6.65
C SER A 18 -12.26 -4.13 7.82
N GLU A 19 -11.64 -4.38 8.98
CA GLU A 19 -11.72 -3.49 10.14
C GLU A 19 -11.24 -2.07 9.83
N ILE A 20 -10.15 -1.94 9.08
CA ILE A 20 -9.61 -0.62 8.69
C ILE A 20 -10.58 0.09 7.75
N ILE A 21 -11.19 -0.63 6.80
CA ILE A 21 -12.18 -0.08 5.86
C ILE A 21 -13.41 0.45 6.61
N ASP A 22 -13.88 -0.28 7.62
CA ASP A 22 -15.03 0.13 8.44
C ASP A 22 -14.77 1.42 9.25
N GLU A 23 -13.50 1.75 9.52
CA GLU A 23 -13.12 3.01 10.17
C GLU A 23 -13.10 4.22 9.21
N ILE A 24 -13.18 4.00 7.89
CA ILE A 24 -13.06 5.07 6.89
C ILE A 24 -14.44 5.60 6.50
N PRO A 25 -14.63 6.93 6.43
CA PRO A 25 -15.90 7.51 6.00
C PRO A 25 -16.30 7.04 4.60
N SER A 26 -17.57 6.64 4.43
CA SER A 26 -18.09 6.11 3.16
C SER A 26 -17.89 7.05 1.97
N ALA A 27 -17.93 8.36 2.18
CA ALA A 27 -17.69 9.37 1.14
C ALA A 27 -16.30 9.27 0.48
N PHE A 28 -15.32 8.66 1.15
CA PHE A 28 -13.97 8.48 0.59
C PHE A 28 -13.94 7.43 -0.52
N PHE A 29 -14.97 6.57 -0.59
CA PHE A 29 -15.09 5.50 -1.58
C PHE A 29 -15.85 5.95 -2.84
N ASP A 30 -16.37 7.16 -2.88
CA ASP A 30 -17.08 7.70 -4.02
C ASP A 30 -16.16 7.73 -5.27
N ASP A 31 -16.63 7.20 -6.40
CA ASP A 31 -15.86 7.03 -7.65
C ASP A 31 -14.70 6.01 -7.57
N LEU A 32 -14.64 5.18 -6.52
CA LEU A 32 -13.73 4.04 -6.40
C LEU A 32 -14.42 2.74 -6.85
N HIS A 33 -14.87 2.71 -8.11
CA HIS A 33 -15.70 1.62 -8.66
C HIS A 33 -15.04 0.22 -8.60
N GLY A 34 -13.72 0.15 -8.71
CA GLY A 34 -12.97 -1.11 -8.57
C GLY A 34 -12.70 -1.51 -7.13
N GLY A 35 -13.11 -0.70 -6.16
CA GLY A 35 -12.95 -0.94 -4.73
C GLY A 35 -11.49 -1.00 -4.28
N ILE A 36 -11.27 -1.78 -3.23
CA ILE A 36 -9.94 -2.03 -2.67
C ILE A 36 -9.63 -3.52 -2.82
N LEU A 37 -8.45 -3.84 -3.34
CA LEU A 37 -7.98 -5.20 -3.53
C LEU A 37 -6.73 -5.45 -2.68
N LEU A 38 -6.80 -6.40 -1.74
CA LEU A 38 -5.64 -6.96 -1.07
C LEU A 38 -5.13 -8.17 -1.88
N SER A 39 -4.01 -8.00 -2.58
CA SER A 39 -3.40 -9.06 -3.39
C SER A 39 -2.34 -9.81 -2.60
N PRO A 40 -2.31 -11.16 -2.66
CA PRO A 40 -1.22 -11.96 -2.06
C PRO A 40 0.13 -11.74 -2.75
N ASP A 41 0.11 -11.22 -3.98
CA ASP A 41 1.32 -11.04 -4.77
C ASP A 41 2.21 -9.92 -4.20
N LYS A 42 3.49 -9.99 -4.55
CA LYS A 42 4.44 -8.89 -4.36
C LYS A 42 4.67 -8.17 -5.68
N LYS A 43 4.84 -6.86 -5.61
CA LYS A 43 5.17 -6.04 -6.79
C LYS A 43 6.48 -5.31 -6.56
N MET A 44 7.45 -5.56 -7.43
CA MET A 44 8.70 -4.79 -7.43
C MET A 44 8.52 -3.46 -8.15
N HIS A 45 9.15 -2.42 -7.61
CA HIS A 45 9.24 -1.14 -8.30
C HIS A 45 10.12 -1.27 -9.56
N ARG A 46 9.83 -0.52 -10.63
CA ARG A 46 10.62 -0.59 -11.89
C ARG A 46 12.09 -0.23 -11.70
N ASP A 47 12.39 0.62 -10.72
CA ASP A 47 13.76 1.01 -10.35
C ASP A 47 14.41 0.09 -9.31
N SER A 48 13.78 -1.03 -8.98
CA SER A 48 14.34 -2.05 -8.10
C SER A 48 15.67 -2.57 -8.68
N GLN A 49 16.69 -2.66 -7.85
CA GLN A 49 18.01 -3.18 -8.24
C GLN A 49 18.30 -4.47 -7.48
N VAL A 50 19.09 -5.36 -8.07
CA VAL A 50 19.45 -6.66 -7.46
C VAL A 50 19.98 -6.49 -6.03
N ASN A 51 20.80 -5.47 -5.79
CA ASN A 51 21.42 -5.22 -4.49
C ASN A 51 20.56 -4.37 -3.53
N ARG A 52 19.45 -3.82 -4.02
CA ARG A 52 18.53 -2.94 -3.27
C ARG A 52 17.11 -3.13 -3.81
N PRO A 53 16.44 -4.25 -3.44
CA PRO A 53 15.10 -4.52 -3.93
C PRO A 53 14.13 -3.46 -3.39
N LEU A 54 13.32 -2.92 -4.28
CA LEU A 54 12.23 -1.99 -3.96
C LEU A 54 10.91 -2.67 -4.24
N TYR A 55 9.98 -2.58 -3.29
CA TYR A 55 8.64 -3.13 -3.42
C TYR A 55 7.59 -2.03 -3.30
N ILE A 56 6.52 -2.17 -4.07
CA ILE A 56 5.33 -1.33 -4.02
C ILE A 56 4.39 -1.94 -2.98
N MET A 57 4.04 -1.17 -1.95
CA MET A 57 3.13 -1.61 -0.88
C MET A 57 1.66 -1.46 -1.30
N GLY A 58 1.35 -0.40 -2.02
CA GLY A 58 0.06 -0.15 -2.61
C GLY A 58 0.16 0.79 -3.80
N GLU A 59 -0.90 0.84 -4.60
CA GLU A 59 -1.04 1.81 -5.68
C GLU A 59 -2.51 2.11 -5.97
N TYR A 60 -2.80 3.37 -6.23
CA TYR A 60 -4.03 3.84 -6.82
C TYR A 60 -3.98 3.67 -8.36
N VAL A 61 -4.79 2.74 -8.87
CA VAL A 61 -4.92 2.44 -10.30
C VAL A 61 -6.12 3.16 -10.88
N ARG A 62 -5.91 3.81 -12.02
CA ARG A 62 -6.96 4.40 -12.86
C ARG A 62 -6.99 3.63 -14.17
N ASP A 63 -8.15 3.08 -14.52
CA ASP A 63 -8.35 2.44 -15.81
C ASP A 63 -9.73 2.80 -16.37
N VAL A 64 -9.99 2.45 -17.63
CA VAL A 64 -11.26 2.66 -18.32
C VAL A 64 -12.44 1.98 -17.60
N LEU A 65 -12.16 0.94 -16.83
CA LEU A 65 -13.13 0.20 -16.01
C LEU A 65 -13.41 0.84 -14.64
N GLY A 66 -12.66 1.86 -14.27
CA GLY A 66 -12.82 2.60 -13.02
C GLY A 66 -11.54 2.69 -12.18
N ASN A 67 -11.67 3.38 -11.06
CA ASN A 67 -10.57 3.60 -10.13
C ASN A 67 -10.54 2.49 -9.07
N GLN A 68 -9.34 2.04 -8.69
CA GLN A 68 -9.14 0.95 -7.73
C GLN A 68 -7.89 1.20 -6.88
N ILE A 69 -7.95 0.86 -5.59
CA ILE A 69 -6.76 0.78 -4.75
C ILE A 69 -6.29 -0.66 -4.67
N LYS A 70 -5.02 -0.92 -4.98
CA LYS A 70 -4.40 -2.24 -4.81
C LYS A 70 -3.39 -2.17 -3.67
N ILE A 71 -3.43 -3.15 -2.77
CA ILE A 71 -2.47 -3.33 -1.68
C ILE A 71 -1.80 -4.70 -1.87
N TYR A 72 -0.47 -4.73 -1.85
CA TYR A 72 0.32 -5.93 -2.14
C TYR A 72 0.82 -6.57 -0.85
N TYR A 73 0.04 -7.49 -0.27
CA TYR A 73 0.39 -8.20 0.96
C TYR A 73 1.78 -8.86 0.87
N GLY A 74 2.09 -9.51 -0.26
CA GLY A 74 3.40 -10.16 -0.46
C GLY A 74 4.57 -9.18 -0.43
N SER A 75 4.34 -7.91 -0.74
CA SER A 75 5.35 -6.86 -0.60
C SER A 75 5.64 -6.53 0.87
N PHE A 76 4.62 -6.53 1.74
CA PHE A 76 4.83 -6.34 3.19
C PHE A 76 5.60 -7.51 3.79
N GLU A 77 5.27 -8.75 3.40
CA GLU A 77 6.00 -9.95 3.86
C GLU A 77 7.49 -9.85 3.51
N CYS A 78 7.83 -9.34 2.31
CA CYS A 78 9.21 -9.18 1.87
C CYS A 78 9.99 -8.10 2.64
N ILE A 79 9.35 -6.97 2.96
CA ILE A 79 10.03 -5.86 3.67
C ILE A 79 10.04 -6.09 5.18
N TYR A 80 9.01 -6.74 5.71
CA TYR A 80 8.70 -6.79 7.14
C TYR A 80 8.44 -8.23 7.65
N PRO A 81 9.35 -9.19 7.43
CA PRO A 81 9.08 -10.62 7.61
C PRO A 81 8.76 -11.07 9.05
N ASN A 82 9.19 -10.32 10.07
CA ASN A 82 9.01 -10.67 11.49
C ASN A 82 8.01 -9.74 12.19
N THR A 83 7.01 -9.26 11.45
CA THR A 83 6.07 -8.23 11.92
C THR A 83 4.94 -8.84 12.71
N THR A 84 4.50 -8.13 13.75
CA THR A 84 3.34 -8.52 14.56
C THR A 84 2.04 -8.09 13.87
N GLU A 85 0.93 -8.73 14.23
CA GLU A 85 -0.40 -8.38 13.71
C GLU A 85 -0.73 -6.90 13.90
N THR A 86 -0.50 -6.35 15.10
CA THR A 86 -0.70 -4.92 15.39
C THR A 86 0.10 -4.03 14.45
N LYS A 87 1.36 -4.40 14.18
CA LYS A 87 2.21 -3.61 13.32
C LYS A 87 1.83 -3.74 11.85
N LEU A 88 1.40 -4.92 11.41
CA LEU A 88 0.86 -5.12 10.07
C LEU A 88 -0.39 -4.27 9.86
N ARG A 89 -1.30 -4.23 10.83
CA ARG A 89 -2.49 -3.37 10.79
C ARG A 89 -2.14 -1.90 10.60
N GLU A 90 -1.16 -1.38 11.35
CA GLU A 90 -0.68 0.00 11.18
C GLU A 90 -0.13 0.26 9.77
N LEU A 91 0.66 -0.69 9.24
CA LEU A 91 1.28 -0.59 7.92
C LEU A 91 0.23 -0.64 6.80
N LEU A 92 -0.75 -1.54 6.90
CA LEU A 92 -1.88 -1.64 5.98
C LEU A 92 -2.70 -0.35 6.01
N LYS A 93 -3.09 0.12 7.21
CA LYS A 93 -3.86 1.36 7.38
C LYS A 93 -3.14 2.56 6.80
N LYS A 94 -1.85 2.72 7.11
CA LYS A 94 -1.05 3.82 6.57
C LYS A 94 -0.98 3.79 5.04
N THR A 95 -0.77 2.60 4.46
CA THR A 95 -0.69 2.44 3.01
C THR A 95 -2.03 2.73 2.35
N LEU A 96 -3.12 2.19 2.91
CA LEU A 96 -4.47 2.44 2.41
C LEU A 96 -4.83 3.94 2.42
N LEU A 97 -4.55 4.64 3.53
CA LEU A 97 -4.81 6.08 3.63
C LEU A 97 -3.96 6.90 2.65
N HIS A 98 -2.74 6.46 2.34
CA HIS A 98 -1.90 7.08 1.31
C HIS A 98 -2.56 6.97 -0.06
N GLU A 99 -3.01 5.77 -0.44
CA GLU A 99 -3.68 5.56 -1.73
C GLU A 99 -5.05 6.25 -1.81
N PHE A 100 -5.78 6.35 -0.70
CA PHE A 100 -6.98 7.19 -0.63
C PHE A 100 -6.67 8.66 -0.83
N THR A 101 -5.54 9.15 -0.30
CA THR A 101 -5.15 10.54 -0.50
C THR A 101 -4.87 10.80 -1.98
N HIS A 102 -4.18 9.89 -2.68
CA HIS A 102 -4.03 9.94 -4.14
C HIS A 102 -5.37 9.97 -4.87
N HIS A 103 -6.32 9.14 -4.43
CA HIS A 103 -7.67 9.13 -4.99
C HIS A 103 -8.39 10.48 -4.82
N LEU A 104 -8.38 11.05 -3.61
CA LEU A 104 -9.04 12.31 -3.30
C LEU A 104 -8.37 13.51 -3.99
N GLU A 105 -7.04 13.55 -4.05
CA GLU A 105 -6.31 14.56 -4.81
C GLU A 105 -6.69 14.50 -6.28
N TYR A 106 -6.73 13.31 -6.87
CA TYR A 106 -7.17 13.13 -8.25
C TYR A 106 -8.59 13.64 -8.47
N LYS A 107 -9.54 13.29 -7.57
CA LYS A 107 -10.92 13.81 -7.63
C LYS A 107 -10.97 15.33 -7.54
N ALA A 108 -10.08 15.94 -6.76
CA ALA A 108 -9.96 17.38 -6.61
C ALA A 108 -9.16 18.06 -7.75
N GLY A 109 -8.60 17.29 -8.70
CA GLY A 109 -7.72 17.81 -9.75
C GLY A 109 -6.33 18.23 -9.27
N LEU A 110 -5.92 17.78 -8.08
CA LEU A 110 -4.63 18.02 -7.45
C LEU A 110 -3.63 16.88 -7.74
N LYS A 111 -2.33 17.14 -7.53
CA LYS A 111 -1.23 16.18 -7.77
C LYS A 111 -0.06 16.33 -6.79
N ASP A 112 -0.28 16.91 -5.62
CA ASP A 112 0.81 17.27 -4.71
C ASP A 112 1.50 16.03 -4.13
N LEU A 113 0.76 14.96 -3.83
CA LEU A 113 1.34 13.70 -3.36
C LEU A 113 2.14 12.98 -4.46
N GLU A 114 1.66 12.97 -5.72
CA GLU A 114 2.40 12.37 -6.84
C GLU A 114 3.78 13.04 -7.01
N VAL A 115 3.86 14.37 -6.82
CA VAL A 115 5.12 15.12 -6.86
C VAL A 115 6.02 14.73 -5.69
N LYS A 116 5.48 14.66 -4.47
CA LYS A 116 6.24 14.27 -3.28
C LYS A 116 6.81 12.85 -3.38
N ASP A 117 6.02 11.88 -3.83
CA ASP A 117 6.47 10.50 -4.03
C ASP A 117 7.63 10.44 -5.05
N ALA A 118 7.55 11.24 -6.12
CA ALA A 118 8.62 11.36 -7.11
C ALA A 118 9.89 12.01 -6.52
N GLU A 119 9.75 13.00 -5.63
CA GLU A 119 10.88 13.61 -4.93
C GLU A 119 11.55 12.65 -3.94
N ASP A 120 10.78 11.90 -3.16
CA ASP A 120 11.31 10.92 -2.21
C ASP A 120 12.07 9.81 -2.94
N LEU A 121 11.54 9.35 -4.08
CA LEU A 121 12.25 8.41 -4.95
C LEU A 121 13.54 9.01 -5.52
N LYS A 122 13.54 10.28 -5.95
CA LYS A 122 14.75 11.00 -6.38
C LYS A 122 15.78 11.12 -5.26
N ARG A 123 15.36 11.40 -4.03
CA ARG A 123 16.24 11.47 -2.84
C ARG A 123 16.83 10.11 -2.49
N TYR A 124 16.02 9.04 -2.57
CA TYR A 124 16.51 7.68 -2.43
C TYR A 124 17.59 7.37 -3.48
N ARG A 125 17.38 7.80 -4.73
CA ARG A 125 18.36 7.68 -5.82
C ARG A 125 19.60 8.59 -5.63
N SER A 126 19.52 9.73 -4.95
CA SER A 126 20.66 10.65 -4.82
C SER A 126 21.63 10.26 -3.69
N LYS A 127 21.15 9.51 -2.68
CA LYS A 127 21.98 8.77 -1.71
C LYS A 127 22.80 7.62 -2.34
N LYS A 128 22.82 7.54 -3.68
CA LYS A 128 23.60 6.61 -4.52
C LYS A 128 25.07 7.05 -4.70
N ARG A 129 25.49 8.17 -4.11
CA ARG A 129 26.88 8.66 -4.20
C ARG A 129 27.66 8.30 -2.95
#